data_AF-A0A925RE49-F1
#
_entry.id   AF-A0A925RE49-F1
#
_cell.length_a   1.000
_cell.length_b   1.000
_cell.length_c   1.000
_cell.angle_alpha   90.00
_cell.angle_beta   90.00
_cell.angle_gamma   90.00
#
_symmetry.space_group_name_H-M   'P 1'
#
loop_
_entity.id
_entity.type
_entity.pdbx_description
1 polymer ?
#
loop_
_entity_poly.entity_id
_entity_poly.type
_entity_poly.pdbx_seq_one_letter_code
_entity_poly.pdbx_strand_id
1 'polypeptide(L)' 'MGRARSKADLPTKICPVCDRPFTWRKKWEDCWDEVKYCSERCRRRRSQSS' A
#
# COMPACT_ATOMS: atom_id res chain seq x y z
N MET A 1 -28.78 -4.53 -14.38
CA MET A 1 -27.80 -5.00 -13.38
C MET A 1 -26.53 -4.18 -13.54
N GLY A 2 -26.47 -3.02 -12.88
CA GLY A 2 -25.34 -2.09 -13.02
C GLY A 2 -24.10 -2.70 -12.39
N ARG A 3 -23.11 -3.05 -13.22
CA ARG A 3 -21.81 -3.55 -12.75
C ARG A 3 -21.10 -2.37 -12.09
N ALA A 4 -21.31 -2.19 -10.79
CA ALA A 4 -20.42 -1.39 -9.98
C ALA A 4 -19.01 -1.95 -10.24
N ARG A 5 -18.16 -1.18 -10.92
CA ARG A 5 -16.74 -1.51 -11.02
C ARG A 5 -16.22 -1.47 -9.60
N SER A 6 -16.18 -2.64 -8.98
CA SER A 6 -15.72 -2.84 -7.63
C SER A 6 -14.34 -2.25 -7.53
N LYS A 7 -14.13 -1.37 -6.55
CA LYS A 7 -12.81 -0.87 -6.12
C LYS A 7 -11.90 -2.01 -5.59
N ALA A 8 -12.26 -3.26 -5.86
CA ALA A 8 -11.67 -4.52 -5.42
C ALA A 8 -10.58 -5.03 -6.38
N ASP A 9 -10.51 -4.55 -7.62
CA ASP A 9 -9.43 -4.89 -8.56
C ASP A 9 -8.13 -4.08 -8.33
N LEU A 10 -8.11 -3.23 -7.30
CA LEU A 10 -6.92 -2.46 -6.98
C LEU A 10 -5.87 -3.37 -6.33
N PRO A 11 -4.61 -3.33 -6.77
CA PRO A 11 -3.58 -4.18 -6.20
C PRO A 11 -3.42 -3.87 -4.72
N THR A 12 -3.48 -4.92 -3.90
CA THR A 12 -3.22 -4.87 -2.46
C THR A 12 -1.83 -5.40 -2.17
N LYS A 13 -1.06 -4.69 -1.34
CA LYS A 13 0.25 -5.12 -0.86
C LYS A 13 0.20 -5.33 0.66
N ILE A 14 1.08 -6.18 1.18
CA ILE A 14 1.27 -6.39 2.63
C ILE A 14 2.40 -5.47 3.11
N CYS A 15 2.20 -4.75 4.22
CA CYS A 15 3.24 -3.94 4.81
C CYS A 15 4.19 -4.81 5.67
N PRO A 16 5.50 -4.91 5.38
CA PRO A 16 6.43 -5.78 6.10
C PRO A 16 6.82 -5.27 7.51
N VAL A 17 6.16 -4.22 8.01
CA VAL A 17 6.43 -3.60 9.32
C VAL A 17 5.27 -3.77 10.30
N CYS A 18 4.05 -3.90 9.77
CA CYS A 18 2.84 -4.05 10.58
C CYS A 18 1.91 -5.16 10.09
N ASP A 19 2.34 -5.90 9.06
CA ASP A 19 1.66 -7.04 8.44
C ASP A 19 0.20 -6.78 8.02
N ARG A 20 -0.14 -5.50 7.84
CA ARG A 20 -1.48 -5.09 7.42
C ARG A 20 -1.56 -4.98 5.90
N PRO A 21 -2.61 -5.55 5.28
CA PRO A 21 -2.88 -5.34 3.87
C PRO A 21 -3.27 -3.88 3.63
N PHE A 22 -2.76 -3.30 2.56
CA PHE A 22 -3.10 -1.95 2.14
C PHE A 22 -3.33 -1.91 0.63
N THR A 23 -4.39 -1.23 0.22
CA THR A 23 -4.81 -1.12 -1.18
C THR A 23 -4.12 0.04 -1.87
N TRP A 24 -3.85 -0.12 -3.16
CA TRP A 24 -3.40 0.96 -4.04
C TRP A 24 -4.23 2.23 -3.88
N ARG A 25 -3.56 3.38 -3.95
CA ARG A 25 -4.17 4.70 -3.88
C ARG A 25 -3.68 5.52 -5.07
N LYS A 26 -4.54 6.41 -5.58
CA LYS A 26 -4.21 7.32 -6.69
C LYS A 26 -2.95 8.16 -6.46
N LYS A 27 -2.64 8.51 -5.21
CA LYS A 27 -1.40 9.22 -4.84
C LYS A 27 -0.12 8.41 -5.13
N TRP A 28 -0.23 7.10 -5.30
CA TRP A 28 0.87 6.19 -5.55
C TRP A 28 0.96 5.75 -7.00
N GLU A 29 0.21 6.35 -7.91
CA GLU A 29 0.19 5.95 -9.32
C GLU A 29 1.61 5.91 -9.93
N ASP A 30 2.43 6.94 -9.70
CA ASP A 30 3.82 6.99 -10.18
C ASP A 30 4.83 6.15 -9.37
N CYS A 31 4.62 5.98 -8.06
CA CYS A 31 5.61 5.35 -7.18
C CYS A 31 5.16 4.00 -6.62
N TRP A 32 4.08 3.39 -7.14
CA TRP A 32 3.48 2.20 -6.55
C TRP A 32 4.46 1.04 -6.44
N ASP A 33 5.37 0.90 -7.42
CA ASP A 33 6.39 -0.14 -7.42
C ASP A 33 7.33 -0.03 -6.20
N GLU A 34 7.74 1.20 -5.87
CA GLU A 34 8.58 1.51 -4.71
C GLU A 34 7.81 1.47 -3.37
N VAL A 35 6.48 1.65 -3.39
CA VAL A 35 5.63 1.64 -2.20
C VAL A 35 5.46 0.21 -1.68
N LYS A 36 6.24 -0.12 -0.65
CA LYS A 36 6.18 -1.39 0.09
C LYS A 36 5.54 -1.25 1.48
N TYR A 37 5.34 -0.02 1.95
CA TYR A 37 4.87 0.27 3.31
C TYR A 37 3.52 0.97 3.28
N CYS A 38 2.63 0.62 4.20
CA CYS A 38 1.29 1.22 4.29
C CYS A 38 1.31 2.71 4.68
N SER A 39 2.42 3.20 5.25
CA SER A 39 2.58 4.56 5.73
C SER A 39 4.05 4.95 5.84
N GLU A 40 4.31 6.26 5.84
CA GLU A 40 5.66 6.80 6.04
C GLU A 40 6.22 6.42 7.42
N ARG A 41 5.36 6.31 8.44
CA ARG A 41 5.74 5.80 9.76
C ARG A 41 6.36 4.41 9.68
N CYS A 42 5.77 3.50 8.89
CA CYS A 42 6.31 2.15 8.70
C CYS A 42 7.64 2.18 7.93
N ARG A 43 7.76 3.01 6.89
CA ARG A 43 9.01 3.22 6.16
C ARG A 43 10.15 3.68 7.10
N ARG A 44 9.90 4.71 7.92
CA ARG A 44 10.89 5.25 8.89
C ARG A 44 11.23 4.26 10.00
N ARG A 45 10.28 3.40 10.40
CA ARG A 45 10.52 2.41 11.46
C ARG A 45 11.50 1.33 11.02
N ARG A 46 11.52 0.95 9.73
CA ARG A 46 12.50 0.00 9.20
C ARG A 46 13.91 0.59 9.09
N SER A 47 14.04 1.89 8.81
CA SER A 47 15.34 2.57 8.75
C SER A 47 15.95 2.88 10.12
N GLN A 48 15.23 2.60 11.21
CA GLN A 48 15.69 2.87 12.58
C GLN A 48 16.19 1.59 13.28
N SER A 49 16.52 0.54 12.52
CA SER A 49 17.21 -0.63 13.06
C SER A 49 18.70 -0.33 13.16
N SER A 50 19.07 0.29 14.28
CA SER A 50 20.43 0.58 14.79
C SER A 50 21.30 1.59 14.05
#